data_AF-A0A1V9Z0J2-F1
#
_entry.id   AF-A0A1V9Z0J2-F1
#
_cell.length_a   1.000
_cell.length_b   1.000
_cell.length_c   1.000
_cell.angle_alpha   90.00
_cell.angle_beta   90.00
_cell.angle_gamma   90.00
#
_symmetry.space_group_name_H-M   'P 1'
#
loop_
_entity.id
_entity.type
_entity.pdbx_description
1 polymer ?
#
loop_
_entity_poly.entity_id
_entity_poly.type
_entity_poly.pdbx_seq_one_letter_code
_entity_poly.pdbx_strand_id
1 'polypeptide(L)'
;MQGVETMTWKCDSLMLTNSIVLWCITIYLLILQFIFLRKSVICVMPVYMSKNVVGAAILFVAFWGNNNLQTLSTFLRANQVDGFNFSFYALCGAAQIASIVGIMTGTAIQIWFNPLIVTQTWLLLIFGVINWIIVFILEGFVFPYISHIVTHSCALQTSTNCFYYSAIPDSYFVSAIVSGVITAMAIGIIYLDSSRRIDPNIIPPTNSALQYLSVTNFSTIATTTRGCSIVRYPEGAMIDEGVLLIKNMLHVSNENLTRLSNVQYELIYRFMPRILKRIFSETVGSILVYVVEDGKITRDFTHKFLHEMEIGKMNKVTGYLA
;
A
#
# COMPACT_ATOMS: atom_id res chain seq x y z
N MET A 1 28.82 -10.07 40.33
CA MET A 1 27.59 -10.86 40.10
C MET A 1 26.82 -10.16 39.00
N GLN A 2 26.74 -10.73 37.80
CA GLN A 2 25.80 -10.26 36.79
C GLN A 2 24.40 -10.63 37.27
N GLY A 3 23.58 -9.63 37.61
CA GLY A 3 22.17 -9.86 37.89
C GLY A 3 21.47 -10.32 36.61
N VAL A 4 20.59 -11.32 36.71
CA VAL A 4 19.75 -11.73 35.57
C VAL A 4 18.55 -10.80 35.54
N GLU A 5 18.53 -9.87 34.58
CA GLU A 5 17.36 -9.04 34.32
C GLU A 5 16.29 -9.87 33.61
N THR A 6 15.09 -9.92 34.17
CA THR A 6 13.97 -10.66 33.59
C THR A 6 12.88 -9.69 33.16
N MET A 7 12.55 -9.70 31.87
CA MET A 7 11.43 -8.95 31.33
C MET A 7 10.21 -9.87 31.22
N THR A 8 9.13 -9.55 31.94
CA THR A 8 7.83 -10.18 31.71
C THR A 8 7.14 -9.52 30.53
N TRP A 9 7.29 -10.10 29.34
CA TRP A 9 6.62 -9.62 28.14
C TRP A 9 5.23 -10.27 28.02
N LYS A 10 4.17 -9.45 28.07
CA LYS A 10 2.84 -9.89 27.67
C LYS A 10 2.72 -9.69 26.17
N CYS A 11 2.67 -10.78 25.42
CA CYS A 11 2.60 -10.71 23.96
C CYS A 11 1.33 -9.98 23.53
N ASP A 12 1.48 -8.84 22.88
CA ASP A 12 0.37 -8.13 22.25
C ASP A 12 0.14 -8.74 20.86
N SER A 13 -0.84 -9.65 20.77
CA SER A 13 -1.22 -10.31 19.52
C SER A 13 -1.60 -9.32 18.42
N LEU A 14 -2.02 -8.10 18.80
CA LEU A 14 -2.57 -7.11 17.89
C LEU A 14 -1.56 -6.67 16.82
N MET A 15 -0.30 -6.45 17.22
CA MET A 15 0.77 -6.08 16.28
C MET A 15 1.10 -7.20 15.30
N LEU A 16 1.17 -8.45 15.78
CA LEU A 16 1.43 -9.60 14.93
C LEU A 16 0.30 -9.79 13.90
N THR A 17 -0.96 -9.76 14.35
CA THR A 17 -2.11 -9.89 13.45
C THR A 17 -2.13 -8.78 12.41
N ASN A 18 -1.86 -7.53 12.80
CA ASN A 18 -1.84 -6.40 11.85
C ASN A 18 -0.72 -6.52 10.82
N SER A 19 0.46 -6.98 11.22
CA SER A 19 1.56 -7.21 10.28
C SER A 19 1.28 -8.36 9.31
N ILE A 20 0.67 -9.45 9.77
CA ILE A 20 0.24 -10.56 8.89
C ILE A 20 -0.81 -10.06 7.89
N VAL A 21 -1.81 -9.30 8.36
CA VAL A 21 -2.84 -8.72 7.49
C VAL A 21 -2.23 -7.78 6.47
N LEU A 22 -1.34 -6.87 6.89
CA LEU A 22 -0.66 -5.95 5.97
C LEU A 22 0.16 -6.71 4.92
N TRP A 23 0.89 -7.75 5.34
CA TRP A 23 1.69 -8.59 4.45
C TRP A 23 0.82 -9.32 3.41
N CYS A 24 -0.26 -9.98 3.85
CA CYS A 24 -1.21 -10.63 2.95
C CYS A 24 -1.81 -9.66 1.93
N ILE A 25 -2.24 -8.47 2.38
CA ILE A 25 -2.80 -7.46 1.48
C ILE A 25 -1.72 -6.94 0.52
N THR A 26 -0.49 -6.73 0.99
CA THR A 26 0.62 -6.25 0.15
C THR A 26 0.94 -7.26 -0.95
N ILE A 27 1.04 -8.55 -0.62
CA ILE A 27 1.23 -9.62 -1.60
C ILE A 27 0.09 -9.66 -2.60
N TYR A 28 -1.16 -9.60 -2.12
CA TYR A 28 -2.33 -9.58 -2.99
C TYR A 28 -2.28 -8.41 -3.98
N LEU A 29 -1.97 -7.20 -3.53
CA LEU A 29 -1.90 -6.01 -4.39
C LEU A 29 -0.70 -6.05 -5.35
N LEU A 30 0.43 -6.65 -4.94
CA LEU A 30 1.56 -6.90 -5.84
C LEU A 30 1.20 -7.89 -6.94
N ILE A 31 0.48 -8.96 -6.61
CA ILE A 31 -0.04 -9.94 -7.58
C ILE A 31 -0.98 -9.23 -8.56
N LEU A 32 -1.88 -8.38 -8.07
CA LEU A 32 -2.77 -7.59 -8.94
C LEU A 32 -2.01 -6.67 -9.88
N GLN A 33 -1.05 -5.89 -9.36
CA GLN A 33 -0.22 -5.02 -10.19
C GLN A 33 0.51 -5.82 -11.26
N PHE A 34 1.12 -6.95 -10.88
CA PHE A 34 1.93 -7.76 -11.79
C PHE A 34 1.09 -8.44 -12.87
N ILE A 35 -0.11 -8.91 -12.53
CA ILE A 35 -0.96 -9.67 -13.45
C ILE A 35 -1.76 -8.76 -14.37
N PHE A 36 -2.37 -7.71 -13.83
CA PHE A 36 -3.37 -6.93 -14.55
C PHE A 36 -2.90 -5.55 -14.96
N LEU A 37 -1.93 -4.96 -14.25
CA LEU A 37 -1.48 -3.58 -14.46
C LEU A 37 0.04 -3.51 -14.68
N ARG A 38 0.60 -4.54 -15.34
CA ARG A 38 2.05 -4.70 -15.52
C ARG A 38 2.69 -3.54 -16.28
N LYS A 39 1.92 -2.92 -17.18
CA LYS A 39 2.37 -1.80 -18.01
C LYS A 39 1.89 -0.44 -17.49
N SER A 40 1.05 -0.44 -16.45
CA SER A 40 0.52 0.78 -15.87
C SER A 40 1.59 1.52 -15.07
N VAL A 41 1.61 2.85 -15.21
CA VAL A 41 2.43 3.74 -14.38
C VAL A 41 1.79 3.94 -12.99
N ILE A 42 0.49 3.67 -12.86
CA ILE A 42 -0.27 3.82 -11.63
C ILE A 42 -0.10 2.57 -10.76
N CYS A 43 0.22 2.80 -9.49
CA CYS A 43 0.38 1.73 -8.50
C CYS A 43 -0.97 1.45 -7.82
N VAL A 44 -1.41 0.19 -7.87
CA VAL A 44 -2.66 -0.28 -7.25
C VAL A 44 -2.64 -0.08 -5.74
N MET A 45 -1.50 -0.26 -5.09
CA MET A 45 -1.44 -0.36 -3.64
C MET A 45 -1.90 0.92 -2.92
N PRO A 46 -1.33 2.12 -3.20
CA PRO A 46 -1.82 3.36 -2.61
C PRO A 46 -3.28 3.65 -2.93
N VAL A 47 -3.70 3.42 -4.17
CA VAL A 47 -5.07 3.71 -4.64
C VAL A 47 -6.09 2.81 -3.94
N TYR A 48 -5.83 1.51 -3.85
CA TYR A 48 -6.71 0.57 -3.17
C TYR A 48 -6.79 0.83 -1.67
N MET A 49 -5.64 0.98 -1.01
CA MET A 49 -5.58 1.18 0.44
C MET A 49 -6.15 2.54 0.86
N SER A 50 -6.08 3.56 0.00
CA SER A 50 -6.66 4.89 0.31
C SER A 50 -8.17 4.88 0.45
N LYS A 51 -8.84 3.89 -0.16
CA LYS A 51 -10.29 3.73 -0.11
C LYS A 51 -10.75 2.84 1.03
N ASN A 52 -9.82 2.31 1.84
CA ASN A 52 -10.12 1.37 2.90
C ASN A 52 -9.62 1.88 4.26
N VAL A 53 -10.43 1.68 5.30
CA VAL A 53 -10.11 2.08 6.68
C VAL A 53 -8.98 1.21 7.26
N VAL A 54 -8.79 -0.01 6.74
CA VAL A 54 -7.78 -0.97 7.21
C VAL A 54 -6.39 -0.35 7.28
N GLY A 55 -5.99 0.43 6.28
CA GLY A 55 -4.67 1.08 6.28
C GLY A 55 -4.48 2.06 7.44
N ALA A 56 -5.46 2.94 7.65
CA ALA A 56 -5.43 3.90 8.76
C ALA A 56 -5.44 3.20 10.13
N ALA A 57 -6.22 2.12 10.27
CA ALA A 57 -6.26 1.33 11.50
C ALA A 57 -4.90 0.66 11.82
N ILE A 58 -4.23 0.09 10.80
CA ILE A 58 -2.90 -0.52 10.97
C ILE A 58 -1.87 0.54 11.40
N LEU A 59 -1.89 1.72 10.77
CA LEU A 59 -0.98 2.81 11.12
C LEU A 59 -1.21 3.32 12.56
N PHE A 60 -2.47 3.49 12.95
CA PHE A 60 -2.84 3.90 14.31
C PHE A 60 -2.34 2.89 15.36
N VAL A 61 -2.61 1.59 15.16
CA VAL A 61 -2.15 0.55 16.06
C VAL A 61 -0.62 0.48 16.10
N ALA A 62 0.06 0.68 14.97
CA ALA A 62 1.51 0.64 14.91
C ALA A 62 2.15 1.72 15.79
N PHE A 63 1.65 2.95 15.73
CA PHE A 63 2.13 4.03 16.58
C PHE A 63 1.69 3.88 18.05
N TRP A 64 0.47 3.39 18.30
CA TRP A 64 -0.01 3.12 19.66
C TRP A 64 0.84 2.05 20.37
N GLY A 65 1.20 0.98 19.64
CA GLY A 65 2.05 -0.10 20.15
C GLY A 65 3.54 0.23 20.21
N ASN A 66 3.97 1.41 19.74
CA ASN A 66 5.38 1.75 19.59
C ASN A 66 6.14 1.75 20.93
N ASN A 67 5.52 2.23 22.01
CA ASN A 67 6.11 2.23 23.35
C ASN A 67 6.58 0.82 23.77
N ASN A 68 5.74 -0.19 23.55
CA ASN A 68 6.07 -1.58 23.88
C ASN A 68 7.26 -2.09 23.04
N LEU A 69 7.27 -1.78 21.73
CA LEU A 69 8.36 -2.16 20.83
C LEU A 69 9.69 -1.46 21.15
N GLN A 70 9.66 -0.17 21.47
CA GLN A 70 10.84 0.57 21.91
C GLN A 70 11.39 -0.01 23.21
N THR A 71 10.52 -0.38 24.15
CA THR A 71 10.90 -0.98 25.43
C THR A 71 11.60 -2.31 25.22
N LEU A 72 11.02 -3.20 24.39
CA LEU A 72 11.63 -4.50 24.07
C LEU A 72 12.96 -4.35 23.32
N SER A 73 13.03 -3.46 22.34
CA SER A 73 14.24 -3.25 21.53
C SER A 73 15.39 -2.67 22.38
N THR A 74 15.06 -1.76 23.30
CA THR A 74 16.03 -1.19 24.25
C THR A 74 16.50 -2.25 25.25
N PHE A 75 15.59 -3.08 25.76
CA PHE A 75 15.91 -4.19 26.66
C PHE A 75 16.86 -5.20 26.03
N LEU A 76 16.55 -5.68 24.81
CA LEU A 76 17.38 -6.65 24.10
C LEU A 76 18.78 -6.12 23.81
N ARG A 77 18.95 -4.79 23.66
CA ARG A 77 20.28 -4.20 23.50
C ARG A 77 21.05 -4.04 24.78
N ALA A 78 20.39 -3.60 25.85
CA ALA A 78 21.03 -3.38 27.14
C ALA A 78 21.46 -4.71 27.78
N ASN A 79 20.71 -5.78 27.56
CA ASN A 79 20.92 -7.09 28.16
C ASN A 79 21.42 -8.12 27.15
N GLN A 80 22.71 -8.02 26.81
CA GLN A 80 23.37 -9.03 25.97
C GLN A 80 23.77 -10.25 26.81
N VAL A 81 23.24 -11.41 26.45
CA VAL A 81 23.61 -12.71 27.02
C VAL A 81 24.47 -13.48 26.02
N ASP A 82 25.55 -14.09 26.48
CA ASP A 82 26.44 -14.89 25.62
C ASP A 82 25.68 -16.06 24.98
N GLY A 83 25.80 -16.22 23.66
CA GLY A 83 25.19 -17.32 22.90
C GLY A 83 23.86 -17.03 22.21
N PHE A 84 23.30 -15.81 22.32
CA PHE A 84 22.09 -15.41 21.58
C PHE A 84 22.32 -14.12 20.76
N ASN A 85 21.79 -14.05 19.54
CA ASN A 85 22.01 -12.91 18.63
C ASN A 85 21.05 -11.75 18.95
N PHE A 86 21.28 -11.06 20.07
CA PHE A 86 20.47 -9.93 20.52
C PHE A 86 20.42 -8.78 19.52
N SER A 87 21.51 -8.51 18.82
CA SER A 87 21.62 -7.41 17.86
C SER A 87 20.62 -7.53 16.71
N PHE A 88 20.37 -8.74 16.20
CA PHE A 88 19.38 -8.96 15.15
C PHE A 88 17.95 -8.74 15.66
N TYR A 89 17.58 -9.37 16.77
CA TYR A 89 16.22 -9.27 17.32
C TYR A 89 15.86 -7.87 17.80
N ALA A 90 16.84 -7.12 18.31
CA ALA A 90 16.64 -5.72 18.70
C ALA A 90 16.27 -4.80 17.51
N LEU A 91 16.60 -5.18 16.27
CA LEU A 91 16.28 -4.38 15.09
C LEU A 91 14.91 -4.74 14.48
N CYS A 92 14.33 -5.89 14.84
CA CYS A 92 13.08 -6.36 14.24
C CYS A 92 11.90 -5.40 14.52
N GLY A 93 11.79 -4.86 15.75
CA GLY A 93 10.74 -3.91 16.10
C GLY A 93 10.83 -2.62 15.27
N ALA A 94 12.02 -2.03 15.19
CA ALA A 94 12.29 -0.85 14.37
C ALA A 94 12.00 -1.12 12.88
N ALA A 95 12.43 -2.27 12.35
CA ALA A 95 12.18 -2.66 10.97
C ALA A 95 10.68 -2.84 10.68
N GLN A 96 9.92 -3.41 11.61
CA GLN A 96 8.47 -3.60 11.48
C GLN A 96 7.74 -2.25 11.39
N ILE A 97 8.00 -1.33 12.32
CA ILE A 97 7.37 0.00 12.32
C ILE A 97 7.77 0.78 11.05
N ALA A 98 9.07 0.82 10.74
CA ALA A 98 9.56 1.49 9.54
C ALA A 98 8.89 0.95 8.27
N SER A 99 8.70 -0.37 8.17
CA SER A 99 8.02 -1.01 7.04
C SER A 99 6.56 -0.63 6.93
N ILE A 100 5.82 -0.61 8.05
CA ILE A 100 4.43 -0.15 8.08
C ILE A 100 4.35 1.30 7.62
N VAL A 101 5.18 2.18 8.19
CA VAL A 101 5.20 3.61 7.85
C VAL A 101 5.56 3.84 6.38
N GLY A 102 6.60 3.17 5.87
CA GLY A 102 7.04 3.29 4.48
C GLY A 102 5.94 2.88 3.49
N ILE A 103 5.29 1.73 3.73
CA ILE A 103 4.16 1.24 2.92
C ILE A 103 2.98 2.22 2.98
N MET A 104 2.66 2.72 4.17
CA MET A 104 1.50 3.57 4.41
C MET A 104 1.71 5.02 3.96
N THR A 105 2.94 5.47 3.73
CA THR A 105 3.24 6.83 3.26
C THR A 105 2.54 7.13 1.94
N GLY A 106 2.65 6.23 0.95
CA GLY A 106 1.97 6.39 -0.34
C GLY A 106 0.45 6.41 -0.20
N THR A 107 -0.11 5.57 0.68
CA THR A 107 -1.54 5.53 0.98
C THR A 107 -2.03 6.84 1.61
N ALA A 108 -1.30 7.39 2.58
CA ALA A 108 -1.67 8.65 3.24
C ALA A 108 -1.67 9.83 2.26
N ILE A 109 -0.67 9.90 1.37
CA ILE A 109 -0.63 10.88 0.29
C ILE A 109 -1.84 10.69 -0.63
N GLN A 110 -2.14 9.46 -1.04
CA GLN A 110 -3.27 9.17 -1.94
C GLN A 110 -4.64 9.50 -1.32
N ILE A 111 -4.81 9.34 0.00
CA ILE A 111 -6.01 9.79 0.74
C ILE A 111 -6.18 11.30 0.59
N TRP A 112 -5.10 12.08 0.72
CA TRP A 112 -5.14 13.53 0.63
C TRP A 112 -5.61 14.04 -0.74
N PHE A 113 -5.21 13.36 -1.81
CA PHE A 113 -5.56 13.76 -3.17
C PHE A 113 -6.92 13.21 -3.65
N ASN A 114 -7.58 12.32 -2.91
CA ASN A 114 -8.89 11.76 -3.25
C ASN A 114 -9.92 12.89 -3.48
N PRO A 115 -10.67 12.93 -4.61
CA PRO A 115 -10.90 11.88 -5.60
C PRO A 115 -9.81 11.64 -6.67
N LEU A 116 -8.77 12.47 -6.75
CA LEU A 116 -7.74 12.36 -7.77
C LEU A 116 -6.77 11.20 -7.52
N ILE A 117 -6.34 10.54 -8.60
CA ILE A 117 -5.24 9.56 -8.58
C ILE A 117 -3.91 10.30 -8.66
N VAL A 118 -2.99 9.96 -7.75
CA VAL A 118 -1.60 10.43 -7.81
C VAL A 118 -0.83 9.58 -8.82
N THR A 119 -0.50 10.18 -9.97
CA THR A 119 0.19 9.46 -11.06
C THR A 119 1.72 9.50 -10.92
N GLN A 120 2.27 10.39 -10.09
CA GLN A 120 3.70 10.43 -9.75
C GLN A 120 4.10 9.32 -8.77
N THR A 121 3.93 8.07 -9.15
CA THR A 121 4.24 6.89 -8.31
C THR A 121 5.69 6.82 -7.85
N TRP A 122 6.62 7.36 -8.66
CA TRP A 122 8.03 7.47 -8.28
C TRP A 122 8.24 8.42 -7.07
N LEU A 123 7.48 9.51 -6.95
CA LEU A 123 7.53 10.39 -5.77
C LEU A 123 7.02 9.64 -4.54
N LEU A 124 5.91 8.91 -4.67
CA LEU A 124 5.37 8.08 -3.58
C LEU A 124 6.41 7.06 -3.09
N LEU A 125 7.13 6.43 -4.03
CA LEU A 125 8.20 5.48 -3.69
C LEU A 125 9.37 6.16 -2.97
N ILE A 126 9.88 7.28 -3.50
CA ILE A 126 11.00 8.02 -2.88
C ILE A 126 10.63 8.45 -1.46
N PHE A 127 9.48 9.09 -1.28
CA PHE A 127 9.04 9.52 0.04
C PHE A 127 8.78 8.34 0.98
N GLY A 128 8.23 7.23 0.49
CA GLY A 128 8.07 6.01 1.27
C GLY A 128 9.41 5.43 1.75
N VAL A 129 10.43 5.40 0.88
CA VAL A 129 11.79 4.95 1.24
C VAL A 129 12.45 5.91 2.22
N ILE A 130 12.34 7.23 2.01
CA ILE A 130 12.86 8.23 2.95
C ILE A 130 12.21 8.06 4.33
N ASN A 131 10.89 7.90 4.39
CA ASN A 131 10.16 7.68 5.63
C ASN A 131 10.63 6.39 6.32
N TRP A 132 10.78 5.32 5.55
CA TRP A 132 11.29 4.05 6.05
C TRP A 132 12.68 4.20 6.68
N ILE A 133 13.63 4.84 5.96
CA ILE A 133 15.01 5.02 6.44
C ILE A 133 15.03 5.86 7.72
N ILE A 134 14.32 6.99 7.74
CA ILE A 134 14.34 7.90 8.89
C ILE A 134 13.72 7.26 10.12
N VAL A 135 12.55 6.62 9.98
CA VAL A 135 11.91 5.92 11.11
C VAL A 135 12.78 4.76 11.58
N PHE A 136 13.38 3.99 10.67
CA PHE A 136 14.28 2.91 11.03
C PHE A 136 15.51 3.40 11.81
N ILE A 137 16.11 4.53 11.40
CA ILE A 137 17.24 5.12 12.10
C ILE A 137 16.83 5.62 13.49
N LEU A 138 15.69 6.30 13.60
CA LEU A 138 15.20 6.82 14.88
C LEU A 138 14.91 5.68 15.88
N GLU A 139 14.07 4.73 15.47
CA GLU A 139 13.64 3.60 16.30
C GLU A 139 14.77 2.62 16.56
N GLY A 140 15.61 2.39 15.55
CA GLY A 140 16.66 1.40 15.58
C GLY A 140 17.98 1.92 16.13
N PHE A 141 18.29 3.22 16.10
CA PHE A 141 19.65 3.70 16.45
C PHE A 141 19.69 4.99 17.26
N VAL A 142 18.59 5.72 17.40
CA VAL A 142 18.59 6.96 18.20
C VAL A 142 17.94 6.69 19.56
N PHE A 143 16.68 6.27 19.57
CA PHE A 143 15.92 6.11 20.81
C PHE A 143 16.52 5.07 21.78
N PRO A 144 16.99 3.88 21.31
CA PRO A 144 17.59 2.92 22.22
C PRO A 144 18.90 3.39 22.87
N TYR A 145 19.65 4.30 22.23
CA TYR A 145 20.96 4.75 22.72
C TYR A 145 20.89 6.00 23.61
N ILE A 146 19.83 6.81 23.47
CA ILE A 146 19.57 7.96 24.34
C ILE A 146 18.92 7.50 25.67
N SER A 147 18.30 6.32 25.67
CA SER A 147 17.61 5.80 26.84
C SER A 147 18.56 5.29 27.92
N HIS A 148 18.29 5.65 29.18
CA HIS A 148 19.00 5.15 30.35
C HIS A 148 18.05 4.38 31.28
N ILE A 149 18.62 3.44 32.02
CA ILE A 149 17.90 2.66 33.03
C ILE A 149 17.69 3.54 34.27
N VAL A 150 16.43 3.77 34.64
CA VAL A 150 16.06 4.51 35.85
C VAL A 150 15.27 3.60 36.77
N THR A 151 15.65 3.57 38.05
CA THR A 151 14.99 2.76 39.06
C THR A 151 13.57 3.24 39.32
N HIS A 152 12.65 2.31 39.50
CA HIS A 152 11.23 2.61 39.72
C HIS A 152 10.58 1.55 40.62
N SER A 153 9.42 1.90 41.19
CA SER A 153 8.60 0.94 41.93
C SER A 153 8.21 -0.24 41.05
N CYS A 154 8.30 -1.44 41.63
CA CYS A 154 7.92 -2.67 40.95
C CYS A 154 6.41 -2.80 40.81
N ALA A 155 5.96 -3.20 39.62
CA ALA A 155 4.56 -3.53 39.37
C ALA A 155 4.14 -4.87 40.03
N LEU A 156 5.09 -5.81 40.17
CA LEU A 156 4.88 -7.12 40.79
C LEU A 156 5.53 -7.16 42.18
N GLN A 157 4.79 -7.69 43.16
CA GLN A 157 5.27 -7.84 44.54
C GLN A 157 6.43 -8.84 44.67
N THR A 158 6.63 -9.71 43.69
CA THR A 158 7.71 -10.70 43.65
C THR A 158 9.01 -10.16 43.05
N SER A 159 9.03 -8.93 42.56
CA SER A 159 10.19 -8.31 41.92
C SER A 159 10.97 -7.45 42.91
N THR A 160 12.30 -7.57 42.91
CA THR A 160 13.18 -6.90 43.89
C THR A 160 13.82 -5.60 43.37
N ASN A 161 14.11 -5.52 42.06
CA ASN A 161 14.61 -4.31 41.40
C ASN A 161 13.85 -4.12 40.08
N CYS A 162 13.15 -2.99 39.95
CA CYS A 162 12.45 -2.64 38.71
C CYS A 162 12.96 -1.32 38.18
N PHE A 163 12.91 -1.20 36.86
CA PHE A 163 13.39 -0.04 36.15
C PHE A 163 12.48 0.22 34.95
N TYR A 164 12.53 1.46 34.49
CA TYR A 164 12.00 1.85 33.20
C TYR A 164 13.09 2.58 32.42
N TYR A 165 12.82 2.79 31.15
CA TYR A 165 13.69 3.46 30.22
C TYR A 165 13.31 4.93 30.11
N SER A 166 14.23 5.83 30.47
CA SER A 166 13.95 7.26 30.65
C SER A 166 13.45 7.97 29.40
N ALA A 167 13.94 7.59 28.21
CA ALA A 167 13.64 8.29 26.97
C ALA A 167 12.31 7.87 26.32
N ILE A 168 11.78 6.68 26.64
CA ILE A 168 10.64 6.09 25.94
C ILE A 168 9.33 6.88 26.10
N PRO A 169 8.98 7.43 27.29
CA PRO A 169 7.79 8.26 27.46
C PRO A 169 7.75 9.48 26.55
N ASP A 170 8.91 10.02 26.16
CA ASP A 170 9.03 11.20 25.31
C ASP A 170 9.30 10.84 23.84
N SER A 171 9.87 9.66 23.54
CA SER A 171 10.24 9.28 22.17
C SER A 171 9.16 8.54 21.38
N TYR A 172 8.17 7.91 22.05
CA TYR A 172 7.26 6.98 21.38
C TYR A 172 6.38 7.61 20.27
N PHE A 173 6.13 8.92 20.34
CA PHE A 173 5.36 9.66 19.34
C PHE A 173 6.22 10.45 18.35
N VAL A 174 7.53 10.58 18.60
CA VAL A 174 8.44 11.40 17.78
C VAL A 174 8.56 10.84 16.36
N SER A 175 8.62 9.52 16.19
CA SER A 175 8.63 8.88 14.87
C SER A 175 7.35 9.16 14.08
N ALA A 176 6.20 9.22 14.75
CA ALA A 176 4.93 9.59 14.13
C ALA A 176 4.93 11.05 13.65
N ILE A 177 5.43 11.98 14.48
CA ILE A 177 5.56 13.40 14.11
C ILE A 177 6.48 13.56 12.90
N VAL A 178 7.69 12.99 12.96
CA VAL A 178 8.68 13.09 11.87
C VAL A 178 8.11 12.51 10.58
N SER A 179 7.44 11.36 10.67
CA SER A 179 6.79 10.75 9.51
C SER A 179 5.65 11.58 8.93
N GLY A 180 4.85 12.21 9.80
CA GLY A 180 3.81 13.15 9.40
C GLY A 180 4.37 14.36 8.66
N VAL A 181 5.48 14.93 9.14
CA VAL A 181 6.18 16.05 8.48
C VAL A 181 6.67 15.64 7.09
N ILE A 182 7.31 14.47 6.96
CA ILE A 182 7.77 13.95 5.65
C ILE A 182 6.59 13.79 4.69
N THR A 183 5.47 13.24 5.18
CA THR A 183 4.26 13.03 4.38
C THR A 183 3.64 14.36 3.93
N ALA A 184 3.55 15.35 4.82
CA ALA A 184 3.07 16.70 4.48
C ALA A 184 3.97 17.40 3.45
N MET A 185 5.29 17.23 3.59
CA MET A 185 6.26 17.76 2.63
C MET A 185 6.11 17.10 1.26
N ALA A 186 5.88 15.79 1.21
CA ALA A 186 5.60 15.03 -0.01
C ALA A 186 4.34 15.55 -0.72
N ILE A 187 3.26 15.79 0.03
CA ILE A 187 2.01 16.36 -0.49
C ILE A 187 2.28 17.73 -1.12
N GLY A 188 3.00 18.61 -0.43
CA GLY A 188 3.35 19.94 -0.96
C GLY A 188 4.18 19.86 -2.24
N ILE A 189 5.14 18.94 -2.30
CA ILE A 189 5.98 18.73 -3.49
C ILE A 189 5.16 18.19 -4.66
N ILE A 190 4.24 17.25 -4.44
CA ILE A 190 3.34 16.74 -5.49
C ILE A 190 2.45 17.87 -6.02
N TYR A 191 1.91 18.72 -5.14
CA TYR A 191 1.10 19.87 -5.55
C TYR A 191 1.89 20.87 -6.41
N LEU A 192 3.14 21.15 -6.03
CA LEU A 192 4.03 22.01 -6.81
C LEU A 192 4.42 21.37 -8.14
N ASP A 193 4.71 20.07 -8.15
CA ASP A 193 5.05 19.33 -9.37
C ASP A 193 3.88 19.28 -10.34
N SER A 194 2.66 19.02 -9.85
CA SER A 194 1.44 19.02 -10.66
C SER A 194 1.09 20.41 -11.19
N SER A 195 1.27 21.47 -10.39
CA SER A 195 0.94 22.82 -10.82
C SER A 195 1.95 23.42 -11.80
N ARG A 196 3.24 23.03 -11.74
CA ARG A 196 4.31 23.63 -12.55
C ARG A 196 4.52 22.92 -13.89
N ARG A 197 4.12 21.66 -14.02
CA ARG A 197 4.33 20.89 -15.25
C ARG A 197 3.09 20.98 -16.13
N ILE A 198 3.28 21.52 -17.34
CA ILE A 198 2.25 21.51 -18.37
C ILE A 198 2.05 20.07 -18.85
N ASP A 199 0.79 19.64 -18.94
CA ASP A 199 0.42 18.33 -19.47
C ASP A 199 0.86 18.19 -20.93
N PRO A 200 1.65 17.16 -21.28
CA PRO A 200 2.29 17.07 -22.59
C PRO A 200 1.32 16.73 -23.72
N ASN A 201 0.18 16.11 -23.41
CA ASN A 201 -0.76 15.60 -24.39
C ASN A 201 -2.18 16.08 -24.06
N ILE A 202 -2.84 16.71 -25.04
CA ILE A 202 -4.26 17.03 -24.94
C ILE A 202 -5.03 15.76 -25.32
N ILE A 203 -5.69 15.16 -24.32
CA ILE A 203 -6.53 13.99 -24.52
C ILE A 203 -7.90 14.49 -25.02
N PRO A 204 -8.40 14.01 -26.17
CA PRO A 204 -9.70 14.45 -26.67
C PRO A 204 -10.83 13.98 -25.73
N PRO A 205 -11.88 14.79 -25.50
CA PRO A 205 -13.00 14.42 -24.64
C PRO A 205 -13.80 13.24 -25.19
N THR A 206 -13.60 12.89 -26.47
CA THR A 206 -14.17 11.70 -27.09
C THR A 206 -13.54 10.40 -26.58
N ASN A 207 -12.47 10.44 -25.77
CA ASN A 207 -11.82 9.23 -25.30
C ASN A 207 -12.76 8.31 -24.51
N SER A 208 -12.76 7.02 -24.86
CA SER A 208 -13.68 6.03 -24.29
C SER A 208 -13.61 5.93 -22.76
N ALA A 209 -12.42 6.09 -22.15
CA ALA A 209 -12.29 6.12 -20.70
C ALA A 209 -12.86 7.39 -20.08
N LEU A 210 -12.69 8.56 -20.70
CA LEU A 210 -13.30 9.81 -20.23
C LEU A 210 -14.83 9.76 -20.35
N GLN A 211 -15.34 9.22 -21.47
CA GLN A 211 -16.78 9.01 -21.67
C GLN A 211 -17.37 8.05 -20.63
N TYR A 212 -16.69 6.92 -20.36
CA TYR A 212 -17.10 5.96 -19.32
C TYR A 212 -17.08 6.57 -17.91
N LEU A 213 -16.11 7.43 -17.65
CA LEU A 213 -16.02 8.18 -16.40
C LEU A 213 -17.01 9.35 -16.33
N SER A 214 -17.62 9.73 -17.46
CA SER A 214 -18.50 10.89 -17.62
C SER A 214 -17.81 12.21 -17.26
N VAL A 215 -16.54 12.35 -17.65
CA VAL A 215 -15.75 13.57 -17.44
C VAL A 215 -15.26 14.14 -18.77
N THR A 216 -15.05 15.45 -18.81
CA THR A 216 -14.57 16.15 -20.01
C THR A 216 -13.05 16.28 -20.04
N ASN A 217 -12.41 16.35 -18.87
CA ASN A 217 -10.98 16.62 -18.74
C ASN A 217 -10.31 15.64 -17.76
N PHE A 218 -9.15 15.13 -18.14
CA PHE A 218 -8.37 14.19 -17.34
C PHE A 218 -7.84 14.79 -16.03
N SER A 219 -7.67 16.12 -15.97
CA SER A 219 -7.27 16.85 -14.76
C SER A 219 -8.26 16.71 -13.59
N THR A 220 -9.48 16.25 -13.87
CA THR A 220 -10.49 15.96 -12.83
C THR A 220 -10.35 14.57 -12.21
N ILE A 221 -9.48 13.71 -12.79
CA ILE A 221 -9.27 12.32 -12.35
C ILE A 221 -7.86 12.10 -11.81
N ALA A 222 -6.87 12.81 -12.34
CA ALA A 222 -5.46 12.56 -12.01
C ALA A 222 -4.69 13.86 -11.78
N THR A 223 -3.65 13.77 -10.95
CA THR A 223 -2.75 14.89 -10.65
C THR A 223 -1.94 15.35 -11.87
N THR A 224 -1.62 14.45 -12.80
CA THR A 224 -1.03 14.78 -14.11
C THR A 224 -1.33 13.69 -15.15
N THR A 225 -1.45 14.09 -16.42
CA THR A 225 -1.55 13.19 -17.59
C THR A 225 -0.22 12.56 -17.98
N ARG A 226 0.90 13.06 -17.45
CA ARG A 226 2.25 12.66 -17.85
C ARG A 226 2.55 11.23 -17.43
N GLY A 227 3.00 10.41 -18.37
CA GLY A 227 3.24 8.99 -18.15
C GLY A 227 1.96 8.14 -18.15
N CYS A 228 0.79 8.74 -17.92
CA CYS A 228 -0.51 8.08 -18.00
C CYS A 228 -1.20 8.23 -19.36
N SER A 229 -0.54 8.88 -20.32
CA SER A 229 -1.00 8.97 -21.70
C SER A 229 0.13 8.65 -22.68
N ILE A 230 -0.17 7.84 -23.68
CA ILE A 230 0.74 7.50 -24.77
C ILE A 230 0.05 7.90 -26.07
N VAL A 231 0.69 8.73 -26.89
CA VAL A 231 0.17 9.06 -28.22
C VAL A 231 0.66 8.01 -29.21
N ARG A 232 -0.26 7.25 -29.81
CA ARG A 232 0.06 6.25 -30.83
C ARG A 232 -0.53 6.70 -32.16
N TYR A 233 0.33 6.98 -33.13
CA TYR A 233 -0.12 7.32 -34.49
C TYR A 233 -0.47 6.03 -35.25
N PRO A 234 -1.60 5.93 -35.98
CA PRO A 234 -2.65 6.94 -36.22
C PRO A 234 -3.81 6.94 -35.19
N GLU A 235 -3.80 6.03 -34.21
CA GLU A 235 -4.91 5.70 -33.32
C GLU A 235 -5.27 6.79 -32.27
N GLY A 236 -4.38 7.75 -32.02
CA GLY A 236 -4.60 8.89 -31.13
C GLY A 236 -3.99 8.71 -29.73
N ALA A 237 -4.46 9.50 -28.77
CA ALA A 237 -3.99 9.45 -27.38
C ALA A 237 -4.65 8.28 -26.61
N MET A 238 -3.83 7.32 -26.19
CA MET A 238 -4.20 6.22 -25.29
C MET A 238 -4.04 6.63 -23.84
N ILE A 239 -5.01 6.28 -22.99
CA ILE A 239 -4.99 6.49 -21.54
C ILE A 239 -4.56 5.21 -20.82
N ASP A 240 -3.75 5.35 -19.78
CA ASP A 240 -3.32 4.24 -18.93
C ASP A 240 -4.50 3.46 -18.32
N GLU A 241 -4.39 2.13 -18.36
CA GLU A 241 -5.42 1.21 -17.84
C GLU A 241 -5.71 1.39 -16.35
N GLY A 242 -4.71 1.80 -15.56
CA GLY A 242 -4.80 2.02 -14.13
C GLY A 242 -5.67 3.20 -13.73
N VAL A 243 -6.05 4.07 -14.67
CA VAL A 243 -6.98 5.19 -14.40
C VAL A 243 -8.34 4.68 -13.93
N LEU A 244 -8.77 3.52 -14.42
CA LEU A 244 -10.02 2.90 -14.01
C LEU A 244 -10.04 2.41 -12.56
N LEU A 245 -8.89 2.34 -11.90
CA LEU A 245 -8.82 2.08 -10.46
C LEU A 245 -9.61 3.13 -9.67
N ILE A 246 -9.83 4.36 -10.19
CA ILE A 246 -10.66 5.37 -9.53
C ILE A 246 -12.09 4.87 -9.28
N LYS A 247 -12.68 4.13 -10.23
CA LYS A 247 -13.99 3.49 -10.12
C LYS A 247 -13.92 2.03 -9.65
N ASN A 248 -12.77 1.59 -9.12
CA ASN A 248 -12.51 0.20 -8.74
C ASN A 248 -12.78 -0.76 -9.91
N MET A 249 -12.35 -0.42 -11.12
CA MET A 249 -12.49 -1.24 -12.32
C MET A 249 -11.12 -1.72 -12.80
N LEU A 250 -11.07 -2.92 -13.38
CA LEU A 250 -9.84 -3.57 -13.86
C LEU A 250 -10.11 -4.38 -15.12
N HIS A 251 -9.13 -4.41 -16.04
CA HIS A 251 -9.14 -5.31 -17.19
C HIS A 251 -8.84 -6.74 -16.77
N VAL A 252 -9.58 -7.68 -17.33
CA VAL A 252 -9.45 -9.11 -17.02
C VAL A 252 -9.01 -9.92 -18.23
N SER A 253 -9.52 -9.49 -19.39
CA SER A 253 -9.16 -9.98 -20.71
C SER A 253 -9.07 -8.79 -21.67
N ASN A 254 -8.68 -9.04 -22.92
CA ASN A 254 -8.63 -8.03 -23.97
C ASN A 254 -10.00 -7.34 -24.18
N GLU A 255 -11.11 -8.03 -23.88
CA GLU A 255 -12.46 -7.58 -24.24
C GLU A 255 -13.38 -7.36 -23.03
N ASN A 256 -12.94 -7.70 -21.82
CA ASN A 256 -13.78 -7.62 -20.62
C ASN A 256 -13.11 -6.81 -19.51
N LEU A 257 -13.89 -5.88 -18.95
CA LEU A 257 -13.62 -5.11 -17.74
C LEU A 257 -14.55 -5.57 -16.62
N THR A 258 -14.05 -5.65 -15.38
CA THR A 258 -14.89 -5.93 -14.21
C THR A 258 -14.50 -5.07 -13.01
N ARG A 259 -15.30 -5.16 -11.95
CA ARG A 259 -15.01 -4.52 -10.66
C ARG A 259 -13.89 -5.25 -9.92
N LEU A 260 -13.03 -4.49 -9.27
CA LEU A 260 -11.90 -5.00 -8.48
C LEU A 260 -12.32 -6.00 -7.39
N SER A 261 -13.55 -5.88 -6.87
CA SER A 261 -14.14 -6.84 -5.92
C SER A 261 -14.25 -8.25 -6.48
N ASN A 262 -14.41 -8.39 -7.80
CA ASN A 262 -14.61 -9.68 -8.46
C ASN A 262 -13.27 -10.33 -8.88
N VAL A 263 -12.19 -9.56 -8.90
CA VAL A 263 -10.87 -10.00 -9.38
C VAL A 263 -10.28 -11.10 -8.50
N GLN A 264 -10.70 -11.20 -7.23
CA GLN A 264 -10.32 -12.31 -6.35
C GLN A 264 -10.73 -13.68 -6.93
N TYR A 265 -11.94 -13.77 -7.47
CA TYR A 265 -12.44 -14.99 -8.10
C TYR A 265 -11.66 -15.33 -9.37
N GLU A 266 -11.25 -14.31 -10.12
CA GLU A 266 -10.50 -14.49 -11.36
C GLU A 266 -9.06 -14.95 -11.11
N LEU A 267 -8.41 -14.43 -10.06
CA LEU A 267 -7.11 -14.91 -9.62
C LEU A 267 -7.17 -16.39 -9.27
N ILE A 268 -8.15 -16.80 -8.45
CA ILE A 268 -8.36 -18.20 -8.08
C ILE A 268 -8.62 -19.05 -9.34
N TYR A 269 -9.50 -18.58 -10.22
CA TYR A 269 -9.83 -19.25 -11.48
C TYR A 269 -8.63 -19.42 -12.41
N ARG A 270 -7.69 -18.46 -12.42
CA ARG A 270 -6.47 -18.53 -13.24
C ARG A 270 -5.58 -19.68 -12.82
N PHE A 271 -5.39 -19.90 -11.52
CA PHE A 271 -4.51 -20.95 -10.96
C PHE A 271 -5.19 -22.31 -10.77
N MET A 272 -6.49 -22.41 -10.98
CA MET A 272 -7.25 -23.65 -10.82
C MET A 272 -7.02 -24.63 -11.99
N PRO A 273 -6.97 -25.96 -11.76
CA PRO A 273 -6.91 -26.95 -12.84
C PRO A 273 -8.20 -26.99 -13.67
N ARG A 274 -8.10 -27.34 -14.96
CA ARG A 274 -9.21 -27.27 -15.95
C ARG A 274 -10.51 -27.95 -15.50
N ILE A 275 -10.41 -29.07 -14.78
CA ILE A 275 -11.56 -29.86 -14.33
C ILE A 275 -12.38 -29.09 -13.28
N LEU A 276 -11.71 -28.38 -12.37
CA LEU A 276 -12.36 -27.61 -11.30
C LEU A 276 -12.85 -26.23 -11.76
N LYS A 277 -12.28 -25.69 -12.85
CA LYS A 277 -12.65 -24.36 -13.38
C LYS A 277 -14.13 -24.22 -13.64
N ARG A 278 -14.75 -25.22 -14.28
CA ARG A 278 -16.18 -25.18 -14.62
C ARG A 278 -17.06 -25.15 -13.37
N ILE A 279 -16.79 -26.06 -12.42
CA ILE A 279 -17.52 -26.14 -11.15
C ILE A 279 -17.39 -24.83 -10.38
N PHE A 280 -16.17 -24.30 -10.26
CA PHE A 280 -15.95 -23.04 -9.58
C PHE A 280 -16.65 -21.86 -10.27
N SER A 281 -16.61 -21.82 -11.61
CA SER A 281 -17.31 -20.81 -12.40
C SER A 281 -18.82 -20.85 -12.20
N GLU A 282 -19.41 -22.03 -12.09
CA GLU A 282 -20.85 -22.22 -11.83
C GLU A 282 -21.20 -21.79 -10.39
N THR A 283 -20.33 -22.07 -9.42
CA THR A 283 -20.51 -21.68 -8.01
C THR A 283 -20.40 -20.17 -7.78
N VAL A 284 -19.45 -19.49 -8.42
CA VAL A 284 -19.32 -18.02 -8.33
C VAL A 284 -20.49 -17.31 -9.01
N GLY A 285 -21.07 -17.94 -10.03
CA GLY A 285 -22.16 -17.37 -10.81
C GLY A 285 -21.69 -16.39 -11.89
N SER A 286 -22.65 -15.66 -12.45
CA SER A 286 -22.38 -14.68 -13.51
C SER A 286 -21.91 -13.34 -12.94
N ILE A 287 -20.83 -12.81 -13.48
CA ILE A 287 -20.22 -11.55 -13.08
C ILE A 287 -20.58 -10.46 -14.11
N LEU A 288 -20.91 -9.27 -13.63
CA LEU A 288 -21.11 -8.10 -14.49
C LEU A 288 -19.76 -7.69 -15.12
N VAL A 289 -19.73 -7.65 -16.45
CA VAL A 289 -18.59 -7.21 -17.24
C VAL A 289 -18.99 -6.09 -18.20
N TYR A 290 -18.08 -5.14 -18.40
CA TYR A 290 -18.19 -4.14 -19.45
C TYR A 290 -17.37 -4.60 -20.64
N VAL A 291 -17.92 -4.42 -21.83
CA VAL A 291 -17.28 -4.86 -23.07
C VAL A 291 -16.26 -3.81 -23.52
N VAL A 292 -15.12 -4.29 -24.00
CA VAL A 292 -14.06 -3.46 -24.59
C VAL A 292 -13.79 -3.99 -25.99
N GLU A 293 -13.87 -3.10 -26.98
CA GLU A 293 -13.62 -3.44 -28.38
C GLU A 293 -12.47 -2.57 -28.89
N ASP A 294 -11.41 -3.22 -29.39
CA ASP A 294 -10.21 -2.55 -29.92
C ASP A 294 -9.63 -1.46 -29.00
N GLY A 295 -9.63 -1.72 -27.69
CA GLY A 295 -9.12 -0.79 -26.68
C GLY A 295 -10.07 0.36 -26.36
N LYS A 296 -11.32 0.34 -26.83
CA LYS A 296 -12.36 1.29 -26.47
C LYS A 296 -13.37 0.67 -25.52
N ILE A 297 -13.63 1.34 -24.40
CA ILE A 297 -14.69 0.92 -23.48
C ILE A 297 -16.04 1.18 -24.15
N THR A 298 -16.80 0.12 -24.42
CA THR A 298 -18.16 0.26 -24.92
C THR A 298 -19.10 0.57 -23.74
N ARG A 299 -20.29 1.11 -24.03
CA ARG A 299 -21.32 1.34 -23.00
C ARG A 299 -22.12 0.09 -22.68
N ASP A 300 -21.79 -1.03 -23.32
CA ASP A 300 -22.50 -2.28 -23.17
C ASP A 300 -21.96 -3.05 -21.98
N PHE A 301 -22.88 -3.60 -21.20
CA PHE A 301 -22.57 -4.47 -20.08
C PHE A 301 -23.31 -5.78 -20.25
N THR A 302 -22.65 -6.88 -19.89
CA THR A 302 -23.21 -8.22 -19.93
C THR A 302 -22.87 -8.97 -18.66
N HIS A 303 -23.65 -9.99 -18.34
CA HIS A 303 -23.33 -10.93 -17.28
C HIS A 303 -22.67 -12.15 -17.92
N LYS A 304 -21.42 -12.44 -17.54
CA LYS A 304 -20.66 -13.59 -18.03
C LYS A 304 -20.19 -14.46 -16.89
N PHE A 305 -20.16 -15.76 -17.10
CA PHE A 305 -19.49 -16.67 -16.19
C PHE A 305 -17.97 -16.54 -16.33
N LEU A 306 -17.20 -16.87 -15.28
CA LEU A 306 -15.72 -16.80 -15.29
C LEU A 306 -15.10 -17.54 -16.48
N HIS A 307 -15.69 -18.67 -16.91
CA HIS A 307 -15.21 -19.43 -18.05
C HIS A 307 -15.46 -18.77 -19.42
N GLU A 308 -16.41 -17.85 -19.51
CA GLU A 308 -16.76 -17.09 -20.72
C GLU A 308 -15.96 -15.78 -20.84
N MET A 309 -15.33 -15.34 -19.75
CA MET A 309 -14.61 -14.06 -19.68
C MET A 309 -13.22 -14.08 -20.36
N GLU A 310 -12.82 -15.21 -20.95
CA GLU A 310 -11.52 -15.41 -21.60
C GLU A 310 -10.31 -15.03 -20.71
N ILE A 311 -10.43 -15.32 -19.41
CA ILE A 311 -9.45 -14.94 -18.38
C ILE A 311 -8.06 -15.44 -18.76
N GLY A 312 -7.09 -14.51 -18.85
CA GLY A 312 -5.70 -14.81 -19.19
C GLY A 312 -5.25 -14.31 -20.56
N LYS A 313 -6.17 -13.94 -21.45
CA LYS A 313 -5.83 -13.28 -22.73
C LYS A 313 -5.75 -11.77 -22.52
N MET A 314 -4.58 -11.25 -22.10
CA MET A 314 -4.34 -9.81 -21.87
C MET A 314 -3.27 -9.20 -22.78
N ASN A 315 -2.90 -9.89 -23.85
CA ASN A 315 -1.74 -9.50 -24.69
C ASN A 315 -1.94 -8.17 -25.43
N LYS A 316 -3.19 -7.74 -25.63
CA LYS A 316 -3.55 -6.52 -26.35
C LYS A 316 -3.87 -5.34 -25.43
N VAL A 317 -3.88 -5.54 -24.12
CA VAL A 317 -4.20 -4.48 -23.16
C VAL A 317 -2.97 -3.58 -23.01
N THR A 318 -3.05 -2.36 -23.56
CA THR A 318 -1.99 -1.33 -23.51
C THR A 318 -2.50 0.06 -23.15
N GLY A 319 -3.79 0.22 -22.88
CA GLY A 319 -4.46 1.50 -22.58
C GLY A 319 -5.77 1.68 -23.35
N TYR A 320 -6.50 2.77 -23.07
CA TYR A 320 -7.79 3.07 -23.68
C TYR A 320 -7.71 4.13 -24.78
N LEU A 321 -8.27 3.80 -25.93
CA LEU A 321 -8.27 4.63 -27.12
C LEU A 321 -9.44 5.61 -27.19
N ALA A 322 -9.28 6.56 -28.12
CA ALA A 322 -10.28 7.56 -28.47
C ALA A 322 -11.50 6.97 -29.19
#